data_AF-A0A940CAF5-F1
#
_entry.id   AF-A0A940CAF5-F1
#
_cell.length_a   1.000
_cell.length_b   1.000
_cell.length_c   1.000
_cell.angle_alpha   90.00
_cell.angle_beta   90.00
_cell.angle_gamma   90.00
#
_symmetry.space_group_name_H-M   'P 1'
#
loop_
_entity.id
_entity.type
_entity.pdbx_description
1 polymer ?
#
loop_
_entity_poly.entity_id
_entity_poly.type
_entity_poly.pdbx_seq_one_letter_code
_entity_poly.pdbx_strand_id
1 'polypeptide(L)'
;MGKNNGHDSADLKAANKLNDLTEELMQLTGSFLNDIYRIQKLSDRFPKSELLNPDPFGCESWFVRTFVPIGMEKEFRLAARDFFLHEYTHLKEYESADYVDLYSDPTWPDAMLTQYTMSLMVNAANSGSEYAKALILYLYRLYYRKEYKTLRKFRRLSLTELISLAKPDREHPSYDINNARILYIAKLSDIEIGEDCNVIYAYLNDSDKSYPDAEAVNPRIDISDVIEVCRQEVQQKHESKRMYNVDAKMLAFLNDALSWYGYPTDYVEMCDEENSSLSERLSVTLAILKKKHPTKEYTLTELSLYATIFHCVGALTSTTDWIA
;
A
#
# COMPACT_ATOMS: atom_id res chain seq x y z
N MET A 1 -36.82 42.13 -16.68
CA MET A 1 -36.74 40.74 -17.15
C MET A 1 -35.31 40.52 -17.61
N GLY A 2 -34.40 39.85 -16.91
CA GLY A 2 -34.52 38.82 -15.90
C GLY A 2 -33.75 37.61 -16.41
N LYS A 3 -32.53 37.37 -15.87
CA LYS A 3 -31.83 36.08 -15.71
C LYS A 3 -30.33 36.31 -15.47
N ASN A 4 -29.89 36.03 -14.25
CA ASN A 4 -28.59 35.45 -13.86
C ASN A 4 -28.39 35.68 -12.37
N ASN A 5 -29.00 34.85 -11.51
CA ASN A 5 -28.75 34.86 -10.05
C ASN A 5 -28.85 33.44 -9.45
N GLY A 6 -28.74 32.39 -10.27
CA GLY A 6 -28.88 31.00 -9.81
C GLY A 6 -27.57 30.32 -9.41
N HIS A 7 -26.43 30.76 -9.96
CA HIS A 7 -25.17 30.01 -9.89
C HIS A 7 -24.25 30.49 -8.76
N ASP A 8 -24.19 31.80 -8.48
CA ASP A 8 -23.44 32.36 -7.34
C ASP A 8 -24.01 31.96 -5.96
N SER A 9 -25.22 31.40 -5.92
CA SER A 9 -25.95 31.01 -4.71
C SER A 9 -25.51 29.65 -4.14
N ALA A 10 -24.98 28.75 -4.97
CA ALA A 10 -24.54 27.43 -4.54
C ALA A 10 -23.10 27.45 -3.99
N ASP A 11 -22.21 28.18 -4.66
CA ASP A 11 -20.80 28.37 -4.27
C ASP A 11 -20.67 29.05 -2.90
N LEU A 12 -21.48 30.10 -2.66
CA LEU A 12 -21.53 30.77 -1.36
C LEU A 12 -22.08 29.85 -0.26
N LYS A 13 -22.94 28.88 -0.60
CA LYS A 13 -23.53 27.95 0.39
C LYS A 13 -22.56 26.85 0.82
N ALA A 14 -21.73 26.33 -0.08
CA ALA A 14 -20.74 25.31 0.25
C ALA A 14 -19.63 25.88 1.13
N ALA A 15 -19.06 27.03 0.74
CA ALA A 15 -18.01 27.72 1.52
C ALA A 15 -18.52 28.22 2.87
N ASN A 16 -19.74 28.79 2.95
CA ASN A 16 -20.32 29.22 4.21
C ASN A 16 -20.67 28.03 5.12
N LYS A 17 -21.18 26.91 4.58
CA LYS A 17 -21.39 25.68 5.37
C LYS A 17 -20.09 25.11 5.93
N LEU A 18 -19.00 25.18 5.18
CA LEU A 18 -17.70 24.70 5.63
C LEU A 18 -17.16 25.57 6.77
N ASN A 19 -17.36 26.88 6.69
CA ASN A 19 -17.01 27.84 7.74
C ASN A 19 -17.85 27.62 9.02
N ASP A 20 -19.17 27.45 8.89
CA ASP A 20 -20.08 27.16 10.00
C ASP A 20 -19.73 25.82 10.69
N LEU A 21 -19.32 24.80 9.93
CA LEU A 21 -18.84 23.53 10.47
C LEU A 21 -17.52 23.70 11.25
N THR A 22 -16.59 24.54 10.82
CA THR A 22 -15.33 24.79 11.56
C THR A 22 -15.59 25.33 12.97
N GLU A 23 -16.60 26.19 13.13
CA GLU A 23 -16.95 26.75 14.44
C GLU A 23 -17.56 25.69 15.37
N GLU A 24 -18.38 24.76 14.86
CA GLU A 24 -18.89 23.62 15.63
C GLU A 24 -17.80 22.57 15.95
N LEU A 25 -16.79 22.44 15.09
CA LEU A 25 -15.75 21.39 15.18
C LEU A 25 -14.52 21.80 16.01
N MET A 26 -14.48 23.01 16.61
CA MET A 26 -13.40 23.51 17.49
C MET A 26 -13.13 22.68 18.77
N GLN A 27 -13.82 21.54 18.96
CA GLN A 27 -13.61 20.60 20.06
C GLN A 27 -12.81 19.33 19.67
N LEU A 28 -12.20 19.28 18.47
CA LEU A 28 -11.58 18.08 17.92
C LEU A 28 -10.05 18.06 17.96
N THR A 29 -9.47 16.85 17.93
CA THR A 29 -8.02 16.61 18.02
C THR A 29 -7.27 17.24 16.85
N GLY A 30 -6.01 17.64 17.08
CA GLY A 30 -5.25 18.51 16.17
C GLY A 30 -5.00 17.99 14.75
N SER A 31 -5.02 16.67 14.50
CA SER A 31 -4.85 16.14 13.12
C SER A 31 -6.12 16.31 12.28
N PHE A 32 -7.29 16.03 12.85
CA PHE A 32 -8.57 16.15 12.15
C PHE A 32 -8.88 17.61 11.78
N LEU A 33 -8.53 18.57 12.65
CA LEU A 33 -8.66 20.00 12.33
C LEU A 33 -7.73 20.42 11.18
N ASN A 34 -6.54 19.83 11.08
CA ASN A 34 -5.64 20.09 9.94
C ASN A 34 -6.25 19.57 8.63
N ASP A 35 -6.90 18.42 8.64
CA ASP A 35 -7.55 17.87 7.44
C ASP A 35 -8.70 18.76 6.97
N ILE A 36 -9.57 19.21 7.90
CA ILE A 36 -10.64 20.17 7.59
C ILE A 36 -10.08 21.50 7.05
N TYR A 37 -9.00 22.00 7.65
CA TYR A 37 -8.33 23.22 7.17
C TYR A 37 -7.69 23.02 5.78
N ARG A 38 -7.12 21.85 5.49
CA ARG A 38 -6.61 21.51 4.15
C ARG A 38 -7.75 21.53 3.13
N ILE A 39 -8.89 20.92 3.45
CA ILE A 39 -10.08 20.92 2.57
C ILE A 39 -10.54 22.35 2.29
N GLN A 40 -10.62 23.22 3.30
CA GLN A 40 -10.96 24.64 3.13
C GLN A 40 -9.98 25.38 2.22
N LYS A 41 -8.68 25.23 2.50
CA LYS A 41 -7.64 25.90 1.71
C LYS A 41 -7.61 25.41 0.26
N LEU A 42 -7.95 24.14 0.04
CA LEU A 42 -8.02 23.53 -1.27
C LEU A 42 -9.28 23.95 -2.04
N SER A 43 -10.43 24.13 -1.38
CA SER A 43 -11.65 24.63 -2.04
C SER A 43 -11.46 26.00 -2.68
N ASP A 44 -10.59 26.84 -2.10
CA ASP A 44 -10.26 28.16 -2.63
C ASP A 44 -9.32 28.12 -3.85
N ARG A 45 -8.66 26.97 -4.09
CA ARG A 45 -7.57 26.83 -5.07
C ARG A 45 -7.95 25.99 -6.29
N PHE A 46 -8.94 25.12 -6.19
CA PHE A 46 -9.29 24.24 -7.30
C PHE A 46 -10.02 24.98 -8.43
N PRO A 47 -9.67 24.71 -9.71
CA PRO A 47 -10.46 25.20 -10.84
C PRO A 47 -11.91 24.76 -10.69
N LYS A 48 -12.86 25.68 -10.93
CA LYS A 48 -14.31 25.36 -10.85
C LYS A 48 -14.72 24.13 -11.66
N SER A 49 -14.01 23.83 -12.74
CA SER A 49 -14.23 22.62 -13.56
C SER A 49 -13.94 21.32 -12.82
N GLU A 50 -12.92 21.26 -11.96
CA GLU A 50 -12.57 20.06 -11.18
C GLU A 50 -13.55 19.84 -10.02
N LEU A 51 -14.20 20.89 -9.53
CA LEU A 51 -15.26 20.78 -8.52
C LEU A 51 -16.62 20.39 -9.10
N LEU A 52 -16.83 20.53 -10.41
CA LEU A 52 -18.10 20.16 -11.07
C LEU A 52 -18.14 18.69 -11.48
N ASN A 53 -16.99 18.13 -11.87
CA ASN A 53 -16.86 16.72 -12.21
C ASN A 53 -15.52 16.20 -11.68
N PRO A 54 -15.45 15.87 -10.38
CA PRO A 54 -14.19 15.50 -9.76
C PRO A 54 -13.71 14.15 -10.29
N ASP A 55 -12.40 14.06 -10.50
CA ASP A 55 -11.72 12.81 -10.80
C ASP A 55 -11.81 11.86 -9.59
N PRO A 56 -12.35 10.64 -9.72
CA PRO A 56 -12.44 9.68 -8.64
C PRO A 56 -11.10 8.98 -8.32
N PHE A 57 -10.05 9.17 -9.12
CA PHE A 57 -8.79 8.42 -9.04
C PHE A 57 -8.23 8.30 -7.62
N GLY A 58 -8.01 9.41 -6.92
CA GLY A 58 -7.45 9.41 -5.57
C GLY A 58 -8.36 8.70 -4.56
N CYS A 59 -9.69 8.82 -4.71
CA CYS A 59 -10.62 8.07 -3.88
C CYS A 59 -10.50 6.55 -4.12
N GLU A 60 -10.38 6.12 -5.36
CA GLU A 60 -10.27 4.72 -5.74
C GLU A 60 -8.89 4.14 -5.37
N SER A 61 -7.81 4.90 -5.57
CA SER A 61 -6.44 4.57 -5.14
C SER A 61 -6.38 4.35 -3.63
N TRP A 62 -6.87 5.31 -2.83
CA TRP A 62 -6.93 5.17 -1.38
C TRP A 62 -7.76 3.97 -0.95
N PHE A 63 -8.89 3.73 -1.61
CA PHE A 63 -9.74 2.57 -1.35
C PHE A 63 -8.97 1.27 -1.57
N VAL A 64 -8.37 1.08 -2.75
CA VAL A 64 -7.60 -0.11 -3.12
C VAL A 64 -6.47 -0.38 -2.13
N ARG A 65 -5.72 0.66 -1.74
CA ARG A 65 -4.58 0.55 -0.83
C ARG A 65 -4.95 0.15 0.60
N THR A 66 -6.18 0.46 1.04
CA THR A 66 -6.51 0.45 2.47
C THR A 66 -7.79 -0.29 2.85
N PHE A 67 -8.61 -0.71 1.88
CA PHE A 67 -9.89 -1.38 2.13
C PHE A 67 -9.77 -2.76 2.77
N VAL A 68 -8.63 -3.42 2.59
CA VAL A 68 -8.30 -4.71 3.22
C VAL A 68 -7.43 -4.44 4.45
N PRO A 69 -8.01 -4.16 5.63
CA PRO A 69 -7.25 -3.92 6.84
C PRO A 69 -6.66 -5.21 7.40
N ILE A 70 -5.77 -5.05 8.39
CA ILE A 70 -5.27 -6.14 9.22
C ILE A 70 -6.46 -6.88 9.85
N GLY A 71 -6.52 -8.20 9.69
CA GLY A 71 -7.62 -9.06 10.13
C GLY A 71 -8.67 -9.40 9.06
N MET A 72 -8.60 -8.82 7.86
CA MET A 72 -9.43 -9.20 6.71
C MET A 72 -8.73 -10.21 5.78
N GLU A 73 -7.45 -10.53 5.99
CA GLU A 73 -6.60 -11.19 4.99
C GLU A 73 -7.09 -12.59 4.61
N LYS A 74 -7.66 -13.32 5.57
CA LYS A 74 -8.16 -14.68 5.31
C LYS A 74 -9.43 -14.65 4.46
N GLU A 75 -10.40 -13.85 4.85
CA GLU A 75 -11.66 -13.66 4.14
C GLU A 75 -11.44 -13.03 2.77
N PHE A 76 -10.50 -12.07 2.69
CA PHE A 76 -10.11 -11.47 1.41
C PHE A 76 -9.49 -12.50 0.47
N ARG A 77 -8.58 -13.37 0.92
CA ARG A 77 -8.01 -14.43 0.06
C ARG A 77 -9.08 -15.39 -0.49
N LEU A 78 -10.11 -15.68 0.29
CA LEU A 78 -11.24 -16.49 -0.18
C LEU A 78 -12.07 -15.73 -1.22
N ALA A 79 -12.35 -14.44 -0.98
CA ALA A 79 -13.04 -13.57 -1.92
C ALA A 79 -12.24 -13.41 -3.24
N ALA A 80 -10.94 -13.16 -3.15
CA ALA A 80 -10.01 -13.06 -4.28
C ALA A 80 -10.05 -14.32 -5.15
N ARG A 81 -9.97 -15.50 -4.53
CA ARG A 81 -10.10 -16.78 -5.27
C ARG A 81 -11.45 -16.87 -5.98
N ASP A 82 -12.54 -16.50 -5.31
CA ASP A 82 -13.89 -16.54 -5.89
C ASP A 82 -14.02 -15.55 -7.05
N PHE A 83 -13.48 -14.33 -6.91
CA PHE A 83 -13.35 -13.34 -7.98
C PHE A 83 -12.64 -13.92 -9.20
N PHE A 84 -11.42 -14.44 -9.04
CA PHE A 84 -10.68 -15.00 -10.17
C PHE A 84 -11.40 -16.15 -10.85
N LEU A 85 -12.14 -17.00 -10.12
CA LEU A 85 -12.91 -18.09 -10.74
C LEU A 85 -14.09 -17.61 -11.60
N HIS A 86 -14.74 -16.51 -11.20
CA HIS A 86 -15.92 -16.00 -11.89
C HIS A 86 -15.60 -14.99 -12.99
N GLU A 87 -14.49 -14.27 -12.84
CA GLU A 87 -14.10 -13.15 -13.70
C GLU A 87 -12.89 -13.47 -14.59
N TYR A 88 -12.37 -14.72 -14.53
CA TYR A 88 -11.16 -15.16 -15.25
C TYR A 88 -11.11 -14.72 -16.72
N THR A 89 -12.23 -14.85 -17.44
CA THR A 89 -12.29 -14.57 -18.87
C THR A 89 -12.18 -13.09 -19.22
N HIS A 90 -12.45 -12.19 -18.27
CA HIS A 90 -12.45 -10.74 -18.45
C HIS A 90 -11.24 -10.06 -17.82
N LEU A 91 -10.34 -10.79 -17.13
CA LEU A 91 -9.21 -10.21 -16.39
C LEU A 91 -8.36 -9.25 -17.23
N LYS A 92 -8.10 -9.60 -18.50
CA LYS A 92 -7.32 -8.74 -19.41
C LYS A 92 -7.97 -7.39 -19.66
N GLU A 93 -9.31 -7.33 -19.67
CA GLU A 93 -10.05 -6.09 -19.86
C GLU A 93 -9.86 -5.19 -18.62
N TYR A 94 -9.89 -5.78 -17.43
CA TYR A 94 -9.68 -5.08 -16.17
C TYR A 94 -8.24 -4.63 -15.97
N GLU A 95 -7.26 -5.39 -16.47
CA GLU A 95 -5.85 -5.00 -16.50
C GLU A 95 -5.59 -3.78 -17.40
N SER A 96 -6.31 -3.70 -18.52
CA SER A 96 -6.20 -2.60 -19.47
C SER A 96 -6.99 -1.35 -19.09
N ALA A 97 -7.70 -1.37 -17.96
CA ALA A 97 -8.54 -0.25 -17.55
C ALA A 97 -7.69 0.85 -16.89
N ASP A 98 -7.81 2.08 -17.38
CA ASP A 98 -6.98 3.23 -16.99
C ASP A 98 -7.30 3.81 -15.58
N TYR A 99 -8.13 3.13 -14.77
CA TYR A 99 -8.69 3.72 -13.54
C TYR A 99 -7.77 3.63 -12.33
N VAL A 100 -7.10 2.51 -12.13
CA VAL A 100 -6.23 2.29 -10.96
C VAL A 100 -4.89 1.74 -11.43
N ASP A 101 -3.82 2.37 -10.96
CA ASP A 101 -2.47 1.90 -11.23
C ASP A 101 -2.24 0.53 -10.58
N LEU A 102 -1.88 -0.46 -11.40
CA LEU A 102 -1.57 -1.83 -10.98
C LEU A 102 -0.15 -1.96 -10.41
N TYR A 103 0.69 -0.93 -10.58
CA TYR A 103 2.05 -0.90 -10.04
C TYR A 103 2.03 -0.50 -8.56
N SER A 104 1.85 -1.50 -7.69
CA SER A 104 2.01 -1.35 -6.24
C SER A 104 3.48 -1.25 -5.84
N ASP A 105 3.77 -0.49 -4.78
CA ASP A 105 5.09 -0.42 -4.13
C ASP A 105 5.60 -1.83 -3.75
N PRO A 106 6.82 -2.24 -4.16
CA PRO A 106 7.36 -3.58 -3.94
C PRO A 106 7.70 -3.93 -2.49
N THR A 107 7.29 -3.12 -1.52
CA THR A 107 7.73 -3.28 -0.13
C THR A 107 7.26 -4.59 0.52
N TRP A 108 6.16 -5.23 0.06
CA TRP A 108 5.69 -6.54 0.55
C TRP A 108 4.87 -7.34 -0.49
N PRO A 109 5.28 -8.56 -0.88
CA PRO A 109 4.56 -9.38 -1.88
C PRO A 109 3.07 -9.64 -1.57
N ASP A 110 2.74 -9.92 -0.30
CA ASP A 110 1.34 -10.12 0.12
C ASP A 110 0.49 -8.85 -0.03
N ALA A 111 1.08 -7.69 0.28
CA ALA A 111 0.39 -6.40 0.16
C ALA A 111 0.25 -6.01 -1.31
N MET A 112 1.27 -6.26 -2.14
CA MET A 112 1.21 -6.09 -3.60
C MET A 112 0.11 -6.94 -4.21
N LEU A 113 0.07 -8.24 -3.91
CA LEU A 113 -0.95 -9.15 -4.44
C LEU A 113 -2.35 -8.73 -3.99
N THR A 114 -2.48 -8.25 -2.75
CA THR A 114 -3.74 -7.71 -2.23
C THR A 114 -4.17 -6.47 -2.99
N GLN A 115 -3.28 -5.51 -3.19
CA GLN A 115 -3.55 -4.27 -3.92
C GLN A 115 -3.83 -4.54 -5.40
N TYR A 116 -3.06 -5.40 -6.05
CA TYR A 116 -3.27 -5.83 -7.43
C TYR A 116 -4.65 -6.47 -7.59
N THR A 117 -4.98 -7.44 -6.73
CA THR A 117 -6.29 -8.10 -6.76
C THR A 117 -7.42 -7.11 -6.49
N MET A 118 -7.25 -6.21 -5.51
CA MET A 118 -8.26 -5.17 -5.27
C MET A 118 -8.41 -4.20 -6.43
N SER A 119 -7.31 -3.84 -7.10
CA SER A 119 -7.34 -2.99 -8.30
C SER A 119 -8.13 -3.65 -9.41
N LEU A 120 -7.90 -4.95 -9.67
CA LEU A 120 -8.69 -5.72 -10.63
C LEU A 120 -10.17 -5.77 -10.24
N MET A 121 -10.49 -6.00 -8.97
CA MET A 121 -11.87 -6.01 -8.48
C MET A 121 -12.55 -4.64 -8.63
N VAL A 122 -11.83 -3.55 -8.37
CA VAL A 122 -12.31 -2.18 -8.55
C VAL A 122 -12.52 -1.87 -10.03
N ASN A 123 -11.55 -2.17 -10.89
CA ASN A 123 -11.66 -2.01 -12.35
C ASN A 123 -12.83 -2.83 -12.91
N ALA A 124 -13.02 -4.06 -12.45
CA ALA A 124 -14.15 -4.90 -12.81
C ALA A 124 -15.49 -4.27 -12.40
N ALA A 125 -15.62 -3.83 -11.14
CA ALA A 125 -16.83 -3.19 -10.65
C ALA A 125 -17.15 -1.88 -11.40
N ASN A 126 -16.13 -1.07 -11.67
CA ASN A 126 -16.25 0.16 -12.45
C ASN A 126 -16.62 -0.09 -13.92
N SER A 127 -16.19 -1.23 -14.48
CA SER A 127 -16.55 -1.69 -15.82
C SER A 127 -17.94 -2.34 -15.89
N GLY A 128 -18.64 -2.46 -14.75
CA GLY A 128 -20.01 -2.97 -14.69
C GLY A 128 -20.15 -4.42 -14.24
N SER A 129 -19.10 -5.07 -13.70
CA SER A 129 -19.24 -6.38 -13.09
C SER A 129 -20.07 -6.30 -11.80
N GLU A 130 -21.31 -6.77 -11.88
CA GLU A 130 -22.20 -6.93 -10.72
C GLU A 130 -21.64 -7.92 -9.70
N TYR A 131 -20.84 -8.90 -10.17
CA TYR A 131 -20.24 -9.89 -9.30
C TYR A 131 -19.11 -9.27 -8.45
N ALA A 132 -18.19 -8.53 -9.08
CA ALA A 132 -17.14 -7.80 -8.37
C ALA A 132 -17.73 -6.78 -7.38
N LYS A 133 -18.74 -6.00 -7.82
CA LYS A 133 -19.52 -5.10 -6.96
C LYS A 133 -20.10 -5.83 -5.75
N ALA A 134 -20.76 -6.97 -5.95
CA ALA A 134 -21.37 -7.75 -4.86
C ALA A 134 -20.33 -8.26 -3.86
N LEU A 135 -19.16 -8.69 -4.34
CA LEU A 135 -18.09 -9.21 -3.51
C LEU A 135 -17.44 -8.13 -2.64
N ILE A 136 -17.18 -6.94 -3.20
CA ILE A 136 -16.68 -5.78 -2.44
C ILE A 136 -17.69 -5.40 -1.35
N LEU A 137 -18.98 -5.32 -1.70
CA LEU A 137 -20.05 -5.00 -0.75
C LEU A 137 -20.21 -6.09 0.32
N TYR A 138 -19.94 -7.35 0.01
CA TYR A 138 -19.94 -8.44 1.00
C TYR A 138 -18.84 -8.25 2.04
N LEU A 139 -17.60 -8.01 1.61
CA LEU A 139 -16.47 -7.74 2.51
C LEU A 139 -16.75 -6.51 3.37
N TYR A 140 -17.29 -5.45 2.77
CA TYR A 140 -17.67 -4.23 3.50
C TYR A 140 -18.70 -4.51 4.60
N ARG A 141 -19.75 -5.27 4.29
CA ARG A 141 -20.80 -5.64 5.26
C ARG A 141 -20.25 -6.44 6.44
N LEU A 142 -19.23 -7.25 6.21
CA LEU A 142 -18.64 -8.11 7.21
C LEU A 142 -17.76 -7.31 8.19
N TYR A 143 -16.90 -6.43 7.68
CA TYR A 143 -15.88 -5.74 8.48
C TYR A 143 -16.30 -4.34 8.94
N TYR A 144 -17.13 -3.63 8.18
CA TYR A 144 -17.59 -2.28 8.48
C TYR A 144 -19.08 -2.27 8.85
N ARG A 145 -19.53 -3.28 9.61
CA ARG A 145 -20.95 -3.56 9.85
C ARG A 145 -21.74 -2.38 10.45
N LYS A 146 -21.12 -1.61 11.36
CA LYS A 146 -21.74 -0.42 11.96
C LYS A 146 -21.94 0.68 10.91
N GLU A 147 -20.88 0.98 10.16
CA GLU A 147 -20.87 1.96 9.08
C GLU A 147 -21.89 1.59 7.99
N TYR A 148 -21.87 0.33 7.51
CA TYR A 148 -22.83 -0.18 6.52
C TYR A 148 -24.30 0.01 6.93
N LYS A 149 -24.63 -0.26 8.19
CA LYS A 149 -26.01 -0.08 8.69
C LYS A 149 -26.48 1.37 8.67
N THR A 150 -25.55 2.31 8.82
CA THR A 150 -25.83 3.74 8.79
C THR A 150 -25.86 4.23 7.35
N LEU A 151 -24.83 3.91 6.55
CA LEU A 151 -24.67 4.35 5.17
C LEU A 151 -25.86 3.96 4.29
N ARG A 152 -26.36 2.72 4.39
CA ARG A 152 -27.50 2.23 3.60
C ARG A 152 -28.83 2.98 3.82
N LYS A 153 -28.92 3.84 4.84
CA LYS A 153 -30.13 4.64 5.12
C LYS A 153 -30.19 5.89 4.26
N PHE A 154 -29.06 6.34 3.73
CA PHE A 154 -28.99 7.51 2.86
C PHE A 154 -29.42 7.12 1.45
N ARG A 155 -30.20 8.00 0.82
CA ARG A 155 -30.44 7.96 -0.63
C ARG A 155 -29.47 8.86 -1.38
N ARG A 156 -29.10 9.97 -0.74
CA ARG A 156 -28.10 10.93 -1.17
C ARG A 156 -27.24 11.29 0.02
N LEU A 157 -25.93 11.42 -0.17
CA LEU A 157 -24.95 11.78 0.86
C LEU A 157 -24.51 13.23 0.68
N SER A 158 -24.80 14.08 1.65
CA SER A 158 -24.31 15.47 1.72
C SER A 158 -22.92 15.55 2.37
N LEU A 159 -22.24 16.69 2.20
CA LEU A 159 -20.91 16.91 2.77
C LEU A 159 -20.90 16.79 4.30
N THR A 160 -21.92 17.35 4.97
CA THR A 160 -22.04 17.27 6.44
C THR A 160 -22.20 15.84 6.92
N GLU A 161 -22.98 15.02 6.21
CA GLU A 161 -23.16 13.61 6.53
C GLU A 161 -21.85 12.83 6.29
N LEU A 162 -21.16 13.09 5.18
CA LEU A 162 -19.86 12.48 4.88
C LEU A 162 -18.80 12.82 5.94
N ILE A 163 -18.64 14.09 6.30
CA ILE A 163 -17.70 14.52 7.35
C ILE A 163 -17.99 13.82 8.68
N SER A 164 -19.28 13.72 9.04
CA SER A 164 -19.72 13.05 10.27
C SER A 164 -19.42 11.55 10.27
N LEU A 165 -19.68 10.86 9.15
CA LEU A 165 -19.41 9.44 8.99
C LEU A 165 -17.92 9.11 8.91
N ALA A 166 -17.13 9.96 8.25
CA ALA A 166 -15.70 9.74 8.05
C ALA A 166 -14.85 10.13 9.25
N LYS A 167 -15.45 10.77 10.27
CA LYS A 167 -14.78 11.24 11.48
C LYS A 167 -13.91 10.13 12.10
N PRO A 168 -12.60 10.40 12.34
CA PRO A 168 -11.71 9.39 12.92
C PRO A 168 -12.15 8.92 14.30
N ASP A 169 -11.98 7.62 14.54
CA ASP A 169 -12.15 7.01 15.87
C ASP A 169 -11.02 6.00 16.17
N ARG A 170 -11.17 5.20 17.24
CA ARG A 170 -10.15 4.21 17.61
C ARG A 170 -10.06 3.03 16.64
N GLU A 171 -11.18 2.64 16.02
CA GLU A 171 -11.23 1.53 15.07
C GLU A 171 -10.71 2.01 13.69
N HIS A 172 -10.96 3.27 13.35
CA HIS A 172 -10.67 3.87 12.05
C HIS A 172 -10.05 5.28 12.20
N PRO A 173 -8.73 5.38 12.45
CA PRO A 173 -8.08 6.63 12.86
C PRO A 173 -7.72 7.58 11.69
N SER A 174 -7.81 7.13 10.44
CA SER A 174 -7.42 7.94 9.27
C SER A 174 -8.64 8.52 8.56
N TYR A 175 -8.67 9.84 8.43
CA TYR A 175 -9.77 10.55 7.78
C TYR A 175 -9.83 10.28 6.27
N ASP A 176 -8.68 10.26 5.60
CA ASP A 176 -8.56 10.03 4.16
C ASP A 176 -9.10 8.64 3.79
N ILE A 177 -8.65 7.63 4.53
CA ILE A 177 -9.08 6.23 4.38
C ILE A 177 -10.59 6.10 4.58
N ASN A 178 -11.13 6.79 5.58
CA ASN A 178 -12.56 6.74 5.86
C ASN A 178 -13.38 7.39 4.75
N ASN A 179 -12.98 8.57 4.26
CA ASN A 179 -13.65 9.24 3.15
C ASN A 179 -13.61 8.39 1.88
N ALA A 180 -12.43 7.87 1.50
CA ALA A 180 -12.26 7.02 0.33
C ALA A 180 -13.18 5.78 0.40
N ARG A 181 -13.21 5.10 1.55
CA ARG A 181 -14.10 3.97 1.80
C ARG A 181 -15.58 4.33 1.68
N ILE A 182 -16.03 5.39 2.36
CA ILE A 182 -17.44 5.76 2.38
C ILE A 182 -17.91 6.19 0.99
N LEU A 183 -17.12 7.02 0.29
CA LEU A 183 -17.45 7.51 -1.05
C LEU A 183 -17.52 6.37 -2.07
N TYR A 184 -16.52 5.49 -2.09
CA TYR A 184 -16.49 4.38 -3.04
C TYR A 184 -17.61 3.36 -2.78
N ILE A 185 -17.88 3.03 -1.50
CA ILE A 185 -18.98 2.14 -1.16
C ILE A 185 -20.35 2.78 -1.45
N ALA A 186 -20.50 4.08 -1.23
CA ALA A 186 -21.72 4.81 -1.58
C ALA A 186 -21.98 4.74 -3.10
N LYS A 187 -20.95 4.94 -3.93
CA LYS A 187 -21.00 4.73 -5.39
C LYS A 187 -21.46 3.30 -5.72
N LEU A 188 -20.84 2.27 -5.15
CA LEU A 188 -21.24 0.88 -5.38
C LEU A 188 -22.65 0.55 -4.85
N SER A 189 -23.13 1.27 -3.85
CA SER A 189 -24.46 1.07 -3.26
C SER A 189 -25.55 1.92 -3.93
N ASP A 190 -25.25 2.57 -5.05
CA ASP A 190 -26.16 3.45 -5.80
C ASP A 190 -26.71 4.59 -4.93
N ILE A 191 -25.91 5.06 -3.95
CA ILE A 191 -26.20 6.23 -3.13
C ILE A 191 -25.68 7.46 -3.87
N GLU A 192 -26.57 8.42 -4.12
CA GLU A 192 -26.21 9.64 -4.84
C GLU A 192 -25.23 10.49 -4.02
N ILE A 193 -24.13 10.94 -4.61
CA ILE A 193 -23.17 11.82 -3.94
C ILE A 193 -23.56 13.28 -4.19
N GLY A 194 -23.65 14.06 -3.11
CA GLY A 194 -23.89 15.49 -3.19
C GLY A 194 -22.77 16.22 -3.93
N GLU A 195 -23.12 17.21 -4.76
CA GLU A 195 -22.14 18.08 -5.43
C GLU A 195 -21.21 18.79 -4.42
N ASP A 196 -21.70 19.05 -3.21
CA ASP A 196 -20.93 19.60 -2.11
C ASP A 196 -19.82 18.65 -1.61
N CYS A 197 -19.90 17.35 -1.91
CA CYS A 197 -18.86 16.37 -1.60
C CYS A 197 -17.71 16.38 -2.63
N ASN A 198 -17.83 17.09 -3.76
CA ASN A 198 -16.80 17.10 -4.81
C ASN A 198 -15.46 17.65 -4.31
N VAL A 199 -15.49 18.53 -3.31
CA VAL A 199 -14.29 19.02 -2.62
C VAL A 199 -13.48 17.90 -1.95
N ILE A 200 -14.15 16.82 -1.50
CA ILE A 200 -13.49 15.68 -0.85
C ILE A 200 -12.74 14.82 -1.86
N TYR A 201 -13.27 14.63 -3.07
CA TYR A 201 -12.52 13.97 -4.15
C TYR A 201 -11.26 14.75 -4.51
N ALA A 202 -11.37 16.08 -4.64
CA ALA A 202 -10.22 16.93 -4.93
C ALA A 202 -9.17 16.88 -3.80
N TYR A 203 -9.63 16.85 -2.54
CA TYR A 203 -8.79 16.61 -1.37
C TYR A 203 -8.09 15.24 -1.43
N LEU A 204 -8.80 14.17 -1.77
CA LEU A 204 -8.21 12.82 -1.87
C LEU A 204 -7.22 12.72 -3.02
N ASN A 205 -7.44 13.41 -4.14
CA ASN A 205 -6.49 13.49 -5.25
C ASN A 205 -5.21 14.25 -4.87
N ASP A 206 -5.33 15.36 -4.13
CA ASP A 206 -4.15 16.07 -3.58
C ASP A 206 -3.43 15.20 -2.54
N SER A 207 -4.20 14.56 -1.66
CA SER A 207 -3.65 13.67 -0.64
C SER A 207 -2.92 12.49 -1.28
N ASP A 208 -3.47 11.84 -2.31
CA ASP A 208 -2.84 10.73 -3.02
C ASP A 208 -1.54 11.12 -3.73
N LYS A 209 -1.44 12.33 -4.30
CA LYS A 209 -0.19 12.88 -4.85
C LYS A 209 0.86 13.18 -3.78
N SER A 210 0.39 13.59 -2.61
CA SER A 210 1.25 13.93 -1.46
C SER A 210 1.52 12.75 -0.55
N TYR A 211 0.76 11.67 -0.71
CA TYR A 211 1.14 10.37 -0.22
C TYR A 211 2.51 10.19 -0.81
N PRO A 212 3.52 9.89 0.01
CA PRO A 212 4.75 9.48 -0.58
C PRO A 212 4.33 8.40 -1.58
N ASP A 213 4.63 8.61 -2.87
CA ASP A 213 5.46 7.62 -3.52
C ASP A 213 6.40 7.29 -2.37
N ALA A 214 6.25 6.10 -1.79
CA ALA A 214 7.47 5.48 -1.39
C ALA A 214 8.26 5.62 -2.70
N GLU A 215 9.08 6.70 -2.80
CA GLU A 215 10.47 6.55 -3.11
C GLU A 215 10.69 5.18 -2.57
N ALA A 216 10.83 4.23 -3.48
CA ALA A 216 11.56 3.06 -3.16
C ALA A 216 12.87 3.64 -2.62
N VAL A 217 12.87 4.00 -1.32
CA VAL A 217 13.81 3.61 -0.32
C VAL A 217 13.77 2.11 -0.46
N ASN A 218 14.28 1.64 -1.59
CA ASN A 218 14.99 0.43 -1.75
C ASN A 218 16.07 0.65 -0.72
N PRO A 219 15.89 0.15 0.52
CA PRO A 219 16.85 0.37 1.56
C PRO A 219 18.09 -0.49 1.28
N ARG A 220 18.21 -1.07 0.07
CA ARG A 220 19.44 -1.57 -0.50
C ARG A 220 20.46 -0.46 -0.39
N ILE A 221 21.37 -0.69 0.55
CA ILE A 221 22.58 0.08 0.69
C ILE A 221 23.27 0.05 -0.67
N ASP A 222 23.40 1.20 -1.30
CA ASP A 222 24.17 1.32 -2.55
C ASP A 222 25.63 0.99 -2.23
N ILE A 223 26.09 -0.12 -2.81
CA ILE A 223 27.45 -0.65 -2.66
C ILE A 223 28.28 -0.47 -3.94
N SER A 224 27.74 0.16 -4.97
CA SER A 224 28.35 0.20 -6.31
C SER A 224 29.75 0.83 -6.33
N ASP A 225 29.99 1.78 -5.43
CA ASP A 225 31.27 2.48 -5.25
C ASP A 225 32.30 1.70 -4.42
N VAL A 226 31.89 0.68 -3.66
CA VAL A 226 32.77 -0.06 -2.73
C VAL A 226 32.92 -1.56 -3.04
N ILE A 227 32.02 -2.13 -3.85
CA ILE A 227 31.94 -3.58 -4.07
C ILE A 227 33.22 -4.15 -4.70
N GLU A 228 33.80 -3.45 -5.68
CA GLU A 228 34.98 -3.95 -6.38
C GLU A 228 36.23 -3.97 -5.47
N VAL A 229 36.35 -2.99 -4.58
CA VAL A 229 37.41 -2.98 -3.55
C VAL A 229 37.22 -4.14 -2.57
N CYS A 230 35.97 -4.43 -2.19
CA CYS A 230 35.66 -5.53 -1.27
C CYS A 230 35.92 -6.90 -1.91
N ARG A 231 35.64 -7.07 -3.21
CA ARG A 231 35.98 -8.31 -3.95
C ARG A 231 37.47 -8.58 -3.94
N GLN A 232 38.27 -7.56 -4.22
CA GLN A 232 39.73 -7.69 -4.17
C GLN A 232 40.22 -8.03 -2.77
N GLU A 233 39.65 -7.39 -1.74
CA GLU A 233 40.03 -7.65 -0.35
C GLU A 233 39.73 -9.09 0.07
N VAL A 234 38.55 -9.62 -0.25
CA VAL A 234 38.15 -11.00 0.06
C VAL A 234 39.06 -12.00 -0.65
N GLN A 235 39.39 -11.75 -1.92
CA GLN A 235 40.28 -12.63 -2.71
C GLN A 235 41.74 -12.61 -2.20
N GLN A 236 42.24 -11.45 -1.76
CA GLN A 236 43.64 -11.30 -1.35
C GLN A 236 43.88 -11.71 0.10
N LYS A 237 42.95 -11.41 1.02
CA LYS A 237 43.15 -11.65 2.47
C LYS A 237 42.86 -13.08 2.89
N HIS A 238 42.13 -13.86 2.08
CA HIS A 238 41.64 -15.16 2.51
C HIS A 238 41.94 -16.24 1.49
N GLU A 239 42.65 -17.28 1.94
CA GLU A 239 42.84 -18.50 1.16
C GLU A 239 41.50 -19.21 0.97
N SER A 240 41.17 -19.61 -0.26
CA SER A 240 39.88 -20.22 -0.60
C SER A 240 39.55 -21.41 0.30
N LYS A 241 40.51 -22.30 0.57
CA LYS A 241 40.31 -23.47 1.44
C LYS A 241 39.88 -23.07 2.86
N ARG A 242 40.43 -21.96 3.38
CA ARG A 242 40.08 -21.46 4.72
C ARG A 242 38.67 -20.86 4.73
N MET A 243 38.28 -20.15 3.67
CA MET A 243 36.93 -19.59 3.52
C MET A 243 35.87 -20.69 3.57
N TYR A 244 36.01 -21.73 2.73
CA TYR A 244 35.07 -22.85 2.69
C TYR A 244 34.98 -23.60 4.03
N ASN A 245 36.10 -23.77 4.74
CA ASN A 245 36.09 -24.44 6.05
C ASN A 245 35.33 -23.66 7.13
N VAL A 246 35.37 -22.34 7.10
CA VAL A 246 34.63 -21.49 8.05
C VAL A 246 33.16 -21.44 7.67
N ASP A 247 32.87 -21.27 6.39
CA ASP A 247 31.51 -21.25 5.84
C ASP A 247 30.76 -22.56 6.14
N ALA A 248 31.39 -23.71 5.93
CA ALA A 248 30.81 -25.02 6.21
C ALA A 248 30.37 -25.19 7.68
N LYS A 249 31.05 -24.54 8.63
CA LYS A 249 30.65 -24.58 10.04
C LYS A 249 29.40 -23.74 10.31
N MET A 250 29.28 -22.60 9.64
CA MET A 250 28.11 -21.73 9.76
C MET A 250 26.89 -22.38 9.10
N LEU A 251 27.07 -22.96 7.91
CA LEU A 251 26.03 -23.72 7.22
C LEU A 251 25.60 -24.95 8.02
N ALA A 252 26.52 -25.69 8.66
CA ALA A 252 26.15 -26.81 9.51
C ALA A 252 25.18 -26.39 10.63
N PHE A 253 25.45 -25.27 11.31
CA PHE A 253 24.55 -24.75 12.33
C PHE A 253 23.21 -24.27 11.74
N LEU A 254 23.23 -23.61 10.58
CA LEU A 254 22.00 -23.21 9.89
C LEU A 254 21.14 -24.44 9.54
N ASN A 255 21.75 -25.52 9.07
CA ASN A 255 21.08 -26.76 8.72
C ASN A 255 20.45 -27.45 9.94
N ASP A 256 21.16 -27.46 11.07
CA ASP A 256 20.62 -27.93 12.34
C ASP A 256 19.41 -27.09 12.79
N ALA A 257 19.48 -25.76 12.61
CA ALA A 257 18.39 -24.85 12.94
C ALA A 257 17.17 -25.07 12.01
N LEU A 258 17.37 -25.21 10.69
CA LEU A 258 16.30 -25.52 9.74
C LEU A 258 15.61 -26.84 10.09
N SER A 259 16.41 -27.87 10.38
CA SER A 259 15.92 -29.20 10.78
C SER A 259 15.08 -29.12 12.06
N TRP A 260 15.50 -28.32 13.04
CA TRP A 260 14.74 -28.10 14.28
C TRP A 260 13.34 -27.53 14.02
N TYR A 261 13.21 -26.67 13.01
CA TYR A 261 11.93 -26.08 12.60
C TYR A 261 11.17 -26.91 11.55
N GLY A 262 11.66 -28.11 11.20
CA GLY A 262 11.00 -29.02 10.27
C GLY A 262 11.23 -28.71 8.78
N TYR A 263 12.23 -27.87 8.46
CA TYR A 263 12.63 -27.58 7.09
C TYR A 263 13.76 -28.51 6.63
N PRO A 264 13.85 -28.81 5.32
CA PRO A 264 14.96 -29.58 4.79
C PRO A 264 16.28 -28.79 4.89
N THR A 265 17.41 -29.50 4.98
CA THR A 265 18.73 -28.89 5.23
C THR A 265 19.27 -28.09 4.04
N ASP A 266 18.72 -28.31 2.86
CA ASP A 266 19.03 -27.59 1.62
C ASP A 266 17.99 -26.51 1.29
N TYR A 267 17.12 -26.16 2.25
CA TYR A 267 16.03 -25.20 2.03
C TYR A 267 16.54 -23.85 1.53
N VAL A 268 17.58 -23.30 2.15
CA VAL A 268 18.13 -21.99 1.77
C VAL A 268 18.74 -22.04 0.36
N GLU A 269 19.40 -23.13 -0.02
CA GLU A 269 19.92 -23.34 -1.36
C GLU A 269 18.82 -23.51 -2.41
N MET A 270 17.71 -24.19 -2.06
CA MET A 270 16.55 -24.32 -2.95
C MET A 270 15.83 -22.98 -3.17
N CYS A 271 15.96 -22.05 -2.23
CA CYS A 271 15.32 -20.74 -2.25
C CYS A 271 16.20 -19.63 -2.87
N ASP A 272 17.49 -19.89 -3.12
CA ASP A 272 18.44 -18.91 -3.67
C ASP A 272 18.56 -19.04 -5.19
N GLU A 273 17.93 -18.12 -5.92
CA GLU A 273 17.94 -18.09 -7.39
C GLU A 273 19.25 -17.59 -7.99
N GLU A 274 19.95 -16.70 -7.27
CA GLU A 274 21.13 -16.00 -7.79
C GLU A 274 22.37 -16.90 -7.75
N ASN A 275 22.33 -18.02 -7.00
CA ASN A 275 23.39 -19.02 -6.84
C ASN A 275 24.78 -18.38 -6.75
N SER A 276 24.87 -17.34 -5.92
CA SER A 276 26.07 -16.51 -5.80
C SER A 276 27.21 -17.29 -5.15
N SER A 277 28.40 -17.24 -5.75
CA SER A 277 29.58 -17.90 -5.18
C SER A 277 29.88 -17.41 -3.76
N LEU A 278 30.50 -18.26 -2.92
CA LEU A 278 30.91 -17.88 -1.57
C LEU A 278 31.74 -16.58 -1.55
N SER A 279 32.64 -16.41 -2.52
CA SER A 279 33.44 -15.19 -2.64
C SER A 279 32.56 -13.96 -2.89
N GLU A 280 31.54 -14.08 -3.72
CA GLU A 280 30.63 -12.97 -4.02
C GLU A 280 29.76 -12.63 -2.80
N ARG A 281 29.19 -13.64 -2.12
CA ARG A 281 28.40 -13.44 -0.89
C ARG A 281 29.19 -12.70 0.19
N LEU A 282 30.44 -13.10 0.41
CA LEU A 282 31.33 -12.43 1.37
C LEU A 282 31.67 -10.99 0.93
N SER A 283 31.84 -10.76 -0.37
CA SER A 283 32.18 -9.43 -0.91
C SER A 283 31.02 -8.44 -0.77
N VAL A 284 29.80 -8.86 -1.11
CA VAL A 284 28.57 -8.08 -0.94
C VAL A 284 28.34 -7.76 0.54
N THR A 285 28.48 -8.78 1.41
CA THR A 285 28.33 -8.60 2.85
C THR A 285 29.36 -7.61 3.41
N LEU A 286 30.62 -7.73 2.99
CA LEU A 286 31.68 -6.80 3.42
C LEU A 286 31.40 -5.37 2.97
N ALA A 287 30.91 -5.19 1.75
CA ALA A 287 30.54 -3.88 1.21
C ALA A 287 29.42 -3.20 2.03
N ILE A 288 28.37 -3.96 2.35
CA ILE A 288 27.27 -3.52 3.22
C ILE A 288 27.79 -3.12 4.60
N LEU A 289 28.64 -3.97 5.19
CA LEU A 289 29.21 -3.74 6.52
C LEU A 289 30.12 -2.50 6.55
N LYS A 290 30.96 -2.29 5.53
CA LYS A 290 31.80 -1.09 5.43
C LYS A 290 31.01 0.18 5.23
N LYS A 291 29.91 0.15 4.48
CA LYS A 291 29.01 1.31 4.35
C LYS A 291 28.39 1.69 5.70
N LYS A 292 27.98 0.71 6.50
CA LYS A 292 27.42 0.95 7.84
C LYS A 292 28.48 1.28 8.90
N HIS A 293 29.66 0.69 8.79
CA HIS A 293 30.75 0.80 9.78
C HIS A 293 32.12 0.93 9.09
N PRO A 294 32.45 2.11 8.51
CA PRO A 294 33.61 2.27 7.62
C PRO A 294 34.97 1.96 8.26
N THR A 295 35.09 2.12 9.57
CA THR A 295 36.34 1.97 10.32
C THR A 295 36.49 0.60 10.98
N LYS A 296 35.46 -0.25 10.93
CA LYS A 296 35.50 -1.57 11.57
C LYS A 296 36.14 -2.59 10.63
N GLU A 297 37.16 -3.30 11.13
CA GLU A 297 37.66 -4.50 10.48
C GLU A 297 36.86 -5.72 10.93
N TYR A 298 36.69 -6.67 10.02
CA TYR A 298 35.93 -7.90 10.25
C TYR A 298 36.84 -9.10 10.08
N THR A 299 36.80 -10.02 11.03
CA THR A 299 37.45 -11.31 10.88
C THR A 299 36.69 -12.18 9.87
N LEU A 300 37.37 -13.16 9.27
CA LEU A 300 36.71 -14.11 8.34
C LEU A 300 35.53 -14.83 9.00
N THR A 301 35.64 -15.19 10.29
CA THR A 301 34.56 -15.84 11.04
C THR A 301 33.34 -14.93 11.19
N GLU A 302 33.54 -13.67 11.55
CA GLU A 302 32.45 -12.69 11.65
C GLU A 302 31.82 -12.42 10.29
N LEU A 303 32.64 -12.25 9.25
CA LEU A 303 32.16 -12.00 7.90
C LEU A 303 31.35 -13.19 7.36
N SER A 304 31.81 -14.43 7.57
CA SER A 304 31.06 -15.64 7.19
C SER A 304 29.74 -15.77 7.94
N LEU A 305 29.69 -15.41 9.23
CA LEU A 305 28.44 -15.39 10.00
C LEU A 305 27.44 -14.40 9.40
N TYR A 306 27.86 -13.14 9.18
CA TYR A 306 26.99 -12.13 8.57
C TYR A 306 26.55 -12.52 7.16
N ALA A 307 27.45 -13.12 6.37
CA ALA A 307 27.13 -13.56 5.01
C ALA A 307 26.14 -14.71 5.00
N THR A 308 26.24 -15.66 5.93
CA THR A 308 25.27 -16.76 6.09
C THR A 308 23.89 -16.23 6.46
N ILE A 309 23.83 -15.27 7.39
CA ILE A 309 22.56 -14.62 7.78
C ILE A 309 21.97 -13.85 6.59
N PHE A 310 22.80 -13.04 5.92
CA PHE A 310 22.38 -12.26 4.76
C PHE A 310 21.85 -13.15 3.63
N HIS A 311 22.55 -14.25 3.34
CA HIS A 311 22.15 -15.23 2.34
C HIS A 311 20.83 -15.94 2.71
N CYS A 312 20.69 -16.38 3.97
CA CYS A 312 19.44 -16.97 4.46
C CYS A 312 18.25 -16.01 4.34
N VAL A 313 18.42 -14.73 4.71
CA VAL A 313 17.38 -13.71 4.54
C VAL A 313 17.07 -13.45 3.06
N GLY A 314 18.10 -13.40 2.20
CA GLY A 314 17.94 -13.27 0.75
C GLY A 314 17.13 -14.42 0.15
N ALA A 315 17.45 -15.66 0.51
CA ALA A 315 16.73 -16.84 0.04
C ALA A 315 15.27 -16.88 0.53
N LEU A 316 15.03 -16.54 1.81
CA LEU A 316 13.67 -16.43 2.37
C LEU A 316 12.83 -15.33 1.71
N THR A 317 13.46 -14.25 1.25
CA THR A 317 12.77 -13.16 0.54
C THR A 317 12.64 -13.41 -0.96
N SER A 318 13.49 -14.25 -1.56
CA SER A 318 13.37 -14.65 -2.98
C SER A 318 12.24 -15.66 -3.20
N THR A 319 11.96 -16.53 -2.22
CA THR A 319 10.82 -17.46 -2.29
C THR A 319 9.45 -16.82 -2.13
N THR A 320 9.40 -15.60 -1.58
CA THR A 320 8.18 -14.80 -1.61
C THR A 320 7.90 -14.18 -2.98
N ASP A 321 8.90 -14.10 -3.86
CA ASP A 321 8.74 -13.61 -5.24
C ASP A 321 8.23 -14.71 -6.21
N TRP A 322 8.36 -15.99 -5.83
CA TRP A 322 7.89 -17.15 -6.63
C TRP A 322 6.46 -17.61 -6.36
N ILE A 323 5.85 -17.08 -5.30
CA ILE A 323 4.41 -17.29 -5.00
C ILE A 323 3.57 -16.09 -5.50
N ALA A 324 4.21 -15.11 -6.16
CA ALA A 324 3.57 -13.99 -6.85
C ALA A 324 3.02 -14.39 -8.24
#